data_AF-A0A3B9HQB6-F1
#
_entry.id   AF-A0A3B9HQB6-F1
#
_cell.length_a   1.000
_cell.length_b   1.000
_cell.length_c   1.000
_cell.angle_alpha   90.00
_cell.angle_beta   90.00
_cell.angle_gamma   90.00
#
_symmetry.space_group_name_H-M   'P 1'
#
loop_
_entity.id
_entity.type
_entity.pdbx_description
1 polymer ?
#
loop_
_entity_poly.entity_id
_entity_poly.type
_entity_poly.pdbx_seq_one_letter_code
_entity_poly.pdbx_strand_id
1 'polypeptide(L)'
;MREALELGGLKKIDGLKIIDGGPMMGKLIANPDTDIVSKTCGGLIALPEDHVLIQKMSNGDKKNSRIARSACDQCTDCSELCPRALLGYPIRPHKAMRTAQFAPYAESNYAIDSIFCSECGLCSLFSCPEDLPPREMCMIAKKFHLGNGVKLADFKGQPTIHPMRSVRRVSIERLIKKLALLDYDHKAPLQQVTQRFEKVTLPLKMHIGAPASPVVKAGDRVSAGQLIAAMPEGKLGAALHASISGKVASVTDQAIVIVRE
;
A
#
# COMPACT_ATOMS: atom_id res chain seq x y z
N MET A 1 -11.88 10.86 -3.22
CA MET A 1 -12.20 9.49 -2.73
C MET A 1 -13.65 9.42 -2.26
N ARG A 2 -14.16 10.48 -1.59
CA ARG A 2 -15.57 10.61 -1.18
C ARG A 2 -16.58 10.22 -2.26
N GLU A 3 -16.47 10.80 -3.47
CA GLU A 3 -17.41 10.48 -4.55
C GLU A 3 -17.45 8.97 -4.87
N ALA A 4 -16.30 8.29 -4.85
CA ALA A 4 -16.25 6.84 -5.08
C ALA A 4 -16.90 6.04 -3.95
N LEU A 5 -16.74 6.49 -2.68
CA LEU A 5 -17.41 5.87 -1.53
C LEU A 5 -18.93 6.04 -1.62
N GLU A 6 -19.40 7.23 -2.00
CA GLU A 6 -20.82 7.54 -2.18
C GLU A 6 -21.44 6.70 -3.32
N LEU A 7 -20.73 6.54 -4.44
CA LEU A 7 -21.15 5.65 -5.53
C LEU A 7 -21.19 4.17 -5.09
N GLY A 8 -20.33 3.78 -4.14
CA GLY A 8 -20.38 2.48 -3.49
C GLY A 8 -21.48 2.32 -2.43
N GLY A 9 -22.32 3.35 -2.24
CA GLY A 9 -23.43 3.37 -1.28
C GLY A 9 -23.08 3.92 0.11
N LEU A 10 -21.81 4.26 0.36
CA LEU A 10 -21.34 4.72 1.66
C LEU A 10 -21.42 6.25 1.76
N LYS A 11 -22.61 6.77 2.08
CA LYS A 11 -22.86 8.23 2.18
C LYS A 11 -22.38 8.87 3.48
N LYS A 12 -22.35 8.09 4.57
CA LYS A 12 -21.86 8.54 5.89
C LYS A 12 -20.59 7.78 6.22
N ILE A 13 -19.56 8.53 6.59
CA ILE A 13 -18.24 7.98 6.93
C ILE A 13 -17.81 8.31 8.36
N ASP A 14 -18.73 8.85 9.16
CA ASP A 14 -18.48 9.21 10.55
C ASP A 14 -18.12 7.95 11.35
N GLY A 15 -17.03 8.01 12.12
CA GLY A 15 -16.52 6.86 12.87
C GLY A 15 -15.86 5.77 12.02
N LEU A 16 -15.70 5.97 10.71
CA LEU A 16 -15.01 5.04 9.82
C LEU A 16 -13.62 5.55 9.43
N LYS A 17 -12.68 4.62 9.27
CA LYS A 17 -11.40 4.84 8.60
C LYS A 17 -11.41 4.07 7.29
N ILE A 18 -10.79 4.66 6.27
CA ILE A 18 -10.79 4.10 4.92
C ILE A 18 -9.38 3.66 4.56
N ILE A 19 -9.27 2.44 4.04
CA ILE A 19 -8.05 1.87 3.48
C ILE A 19 -8.14 1.98 1.95
N ASP A 20 -7.12 2.57 1.34
CA ASP A 20 -6.86 2.51 -0.11
C ASP A 20 -5.99 1.29 -0.42
N GLY A 21 -6.57 0.32 -1.14
CA GLY A 21 -5.99 -0.98 -1.46
C GLY A 21 -6.65 -2.13 -0.71
N GLY A 22 -5.89 -3.22 -0.52
CA GLY A 22 -6.35 -4.39 0.23
C GLY A 22 -6.08 -4.30 1.73
N PRO A 23 -6.65 -5.19 2.56
CA PRO A 23 -6.50 -5.14 4.01
C PRO A 23 -5.06 -5.39 4.50
N MET A 24 -4.22 -5.99 3.64
CA MET A 24 -2.85 -6.36 3.98
C MET A 24 -1.83 -5.27 3.61
N MET A 25 -1.90 -4.79 2.36
CA MET A 25 -0.92 -3.87 1.75
C MET A 25 -1.47 -2.46 1.51
N GLY A 26 -2.75 -2.24 1.79
CA GLY A 26 -3.37 -0.93 1.65
C GLY A 26 -2.84 0.07 2.67
N LYS A 27 -3.17 1.33 2.44
CA LYS A 27 -2.78 2.46 3.29
C LYS A 27 -4.04 3.12 3.86
N LEU A 28 -3.96 3.61 5.09
CA LEU A 28 -5.00 4.48 5.61
C LEU A 28 -4.97 5.81 4.86
N ILE A 29 -6.11 6.25 4.37
CA ILE A 29 -6.22 7.57 3.73
C ILE A 29 -6.35 8.63 4.82
N ALA A 30 -5.73 9.79 4.58
CA ALA A 30 -5.68 10.86 5.57
C ALA A 30 -6.96 11.69 5.54
N ASN A 31 -7.44 12.00 4.33
CA ASN A 31 -8.66 12.77 4.15
C ASN A 31 -9.39 12.32 2.87
N PRO A 32 -10.53 11.62 2.99
CA PRO A 32 -11.33 11.16 1.85
C PRO A 32 -11.81 12.27 0.90
N ASP A 33 -11.90 13.51 1.39
CA ASP A 33 -12.42 14.66 0.65
C ASP A 33 -11.38 15.23 -0.30
N THR A 34 -10.10 15.15 0.08
CA THR A 34 -8.98 15.68 -0.72
C THR A 34 -8.20 14.59 -1.42
N ASP A 35 -8.21 13.35 -0.91
CA ASP A 35 -7.49 12.24 -1.51
C ASP A 35 -8.13 11.81 -2.83
N ILE A 36 -7.30 11.43 -3.80
CA ILE A 36 -7.71 11.18 -5.18
C ILE A 36 -7.60 9.69 -5.51
N VAL A 37 -8.59 9.17 -6.22
CA VAL A 37 -8.54 7.82 -6.81
C VAL A 37 -7.48 7.83 -7.93
N SER A 38 -6.33 7.22 -7.67
CA SER A 38 -5.24 7.11 -8.63
C SER A 38 -5.23 5.74 -9.33
N LYS A 39 -4.35 5.55 -10.32
CA LYS A 39 -4.16 4.24 -10.97
C LYS A 39 -3.60 3.16 -10.03
N THR A 40 -3.13 3.53 -8.83
CA THR A 40 -2.69 2.59 -7.79
C THR A 40 -3.79 2.25 -6.80
N CYS A 41 -4.95 2.89 -6.88
CA CYS A 41 -6.09 2.58 -6.03
C CYS A 41 -6.70 1.24 -6.47
N GLY A 42 -6.49 0.20 -5.66
CA GLY A 42 -6.99 -1.15 -5.95
C GLY A 42 -8.40 -1.43 -5.41
N GLY A 43 -8.88 -0.62 -4.48
CA GLY A 43 -10.16 -0.77 -3.80
C GLY A 43 -10.24 0.13 -2.57
N LEU A 44 -11.44 0.40 -2.08
CA LEU A 44 -11.65 1.17 -0.86
C LEU A 44 -12.35 0.29 0.17
N ILE A 45 -11.75 0.16 1.34
CA ILE A 45 -12.30 -0.62 2.45
C ILE A 45 -12.57 0.35 3.60
N ALA A 46 -13.83 0.45 4.00
CA ALA A 46 -14.25 1.27 5.13
C ALA A 46 -14.50 0.38 6.35
N LEU A 47 -13.80 0.65 7.46
CA LEU A 47 -13.95 -0.09 8.71
C LEU A 47 -14.13 0.88 9.88
N PRO A 48 -14.82 0.48 10.95
CA PRO A 48 -14.90 1.25 12.19
C PRO A 48 -13.53 1.64 12.74
N GLU A 49 -13.41 2.82 13.36
CA GLU A 49 -12.15 3.30 13.93
C GLU A 49 -11.58 2.36 15.01
N ASP A 50 -12.44 1.67 15.76
CA ASP A 50 -12.09 0.69 16.79
C ASP A 50 -11.76 -0.71 16.23
N HIS A 51 -11.93 -0.95 14.93
CA HIS A 51 -11.63 -2.23 14.31
C HIS A 51 -10.15 -2.60 14.45
N VAL A 52 -9.85 -3.86 14.78
CA VAL A 52 -8.48 -4.34 15.10
C VAL A 52 -7.45 -4.02 14.02
N LEU A 53 -7.83 -4.18 12.74
CA LEU A 53 -6.96 -3.84 11.61
C LEU A 53 -6.64 -2.34 11.56
N ILE A 54 -7.65 -1.48 11.78
CA ILE A 54 -7.49 -0.02 11.78
C ILE A 54 -6.59 0.42 12.93
N GLN A 55 -6.80 -0.13 14.13
CA GLN A 55 -5.97 0.15 15.29
C GLN A 55 -4.50 -0.21 15.04
N LYS A 56 -4.24 -1.38 14.43
CA LYS A 56 -2.88 -1.79 14.05
C LYS A 56 -2.26 -0.87 12.99
N MET A 57 -3.00 -0.55 11.93
CA MET A 57 -2.51 0.32 10.85
C MET A 57 -2.29 1.77 11.28
N SER A 58 -3.01 2.23 12.31
CA SER A 58 -2.89 3.59 12.85
C SER A 58 -1.68 3.76 13.77
N ASN A 59 -1.00 2.67 14.14
CA ASN A 59 0.17 2.75 14.99
C ASN A 59 1.35 3.37 14.23
N GLY A 60 1.91 4.46 14.78
CA GLY A 60 3.18 5.00 14.30
C GLY A 60 4.40 4.19 14.77
N ASP A 61 5.55 4.45 14.14
CA ASP A 61 6.81 3.75 14.40
C ASP A 61 7.17 3.67 15.89
N LYS A 62 7.01 4.77 16.64
CA LYS A 62 7.29 4.80 18.09
C LYS A 62 6.47 3.77 18.87
N LYS A 63 5.18 3.64 18.57
CA LYS A 63 4.29 2.68 19.25
C LYS A 63 4.64 1.26 18.82
N ASN A 64 4.86 1.03 17.52
CA ASN A 64 5.26 -0.28 17.00
C ASN A 64 6.60 -0.75 17.60
N SER A 65 7.60 0.12 17.74
CA SER A 65 8.87 -0.21 18.39
C SER A 65 8.70 -0.54 19.87
N ARG A 66 7.79 0.13 20.59
CA ARG A 66 7.48 -0.21 21.99
C ARG A 66 6.83 -1.58 22.10
N ILE A 67 5.86 -1.89 21.23
CA ILE A 67 5.21 -3.21 21.18
C ILE A 67 6.25 -4.28 20.84
N ALA A 68 7.12 -4.04 19.85
CA ALA A 68 8.14 -5.00 19.42
C ALA A 68 9.13 -5.40 20.53
N ARG A 69 9.33 -4.53 21.54
CA ARG A 69 10.20 -4.77 22.71
C ARG A 69 9.55 -5.58 23.83
N SER A 70 8.29 -5.97 23.70
CA SER A 70 7.54 -6.63 24.77
C SER A 70 7.91 -8.12 24.92
N ALA A 71 7.11 -9.02 24.36
CA ALA A 71 7.12 -10.45 24.70
C ALA A 71 7.58 -11.36 23.56
N CYS A 72 8.53 -10.93 22.71
CA CYS A 72 8.93 -11.74 21.56
C CYS A 72 9.69 -13.01 21.99
N ASP A 73 9.04 -14.16 21.81
CA ASP A 73 9.47 -15.52 22.14
C ASP A 73 10.54 -16.13 21.19
N GLN A 74 10.90 -15.42 20.12
CA GLN A 74 11.90 -15.84 19.13
C GLN A 74 11.55 -17.09 18.32
N CYS A 75 10.26 -17.46 18.21
CA CYS A 75 9.79 -18.66 17.48
C CYS A 75 10.13 -18.70 15.97
N THR A 76 10.44 -17.55 15.37
CA THR A 76 10.76 -17.35 13.93
C THR A 76 9.59 -17.50 12.94
N ASP A 77 8.36 -17.74 13.40
CA ASP A 77 7.15 -17.90 12.57
C ASP A 77 6.96 -16.79 11.52
N CYS A 78 7.29 -15.55 11.89
CA CYS A 78 7.24 -14.39 11.00
C CYS A 78 8.13 -14.52 9.75
N SER A 79 9.15 -15.37 9.77
CA SER A 79 10.06 -15.64 8.64
C SER A 79 9.71 -16.93 7.95
N GLU A 80 9.41 -17.93 8.77
CA GLU A 80 8.95 -19.25 8.36
C GLU A 80 7.69 -19.17 7.48
N LEU A 81 6.74 -18.28 7.77
CA LEU A 81 5.55 -18.07 6.94
C LEU A 81 5.71 -16.94 5.90
N CYS A 82 6.87 -16.27 5.83
CA CYS A 82 7.05 -15.13 4.93
C CYS A 82 7.00 -15.58 3.46
N PRO A 83 6.09 -15.06 2.64
CA PRO A 83 5.95 -15.51 1.25
C PRO A 83 7.20 -15.21 0.42
N ARG A 84 7.93 -14.12 0.73
CA ARG A 84 9.21 -13.82 0.06
C ARG A 84 10.35 -14.74 0.51
N ALA A 85 10.41 -15.10 1.78
CA ALA A 85 11.39 -16.08 2.25
C ALA A 85 11.14 -17.44 1.57
N LEU A 86 9.87 -17.86 1.46
CA LEU A 86 9.49 -19.10 0.77
C LEU A 86 9.75 -19.07 -0.75
N LEU A 87 9.83 -17.88 -1.35
CA LEU A 87 10.27 -17.71 -2.74
C LEU A 87 11.80 -17.76 -2.89
N GLY A 88 12.56 -17.84 -1.80
CA GLY A 88 14.02 -17.94 -1.81
C GLY A 88 14.76 -16.63 -1.56
N TYR A 89 14.05 -15.52 -1.29
CA TYR A 89 14.72 -14.27 -0.92
C TYR A 89 15.27 -14.37 0.51
N PRO A 90 16.41 -13.72 0.83
CA PRO A 90 17.11 -13.88 2.10
C PRO A 90 16.40 -13.22 3.30
N ILE A 91 15.19 -12.70 3.11
CA ILE A 91 14.46 -11.94 4.13
C ILE A 91 14.15 -12.79 5.37
N ARG A 92 14.48 -12.23 6.54
CA ARG A 92 14.27 -12.83 7.85
C ARG A 92 13.61 -11.84 8.81
N PRO A 93 12.28 -11.68 8.80
CA PRO A 93 11.56 -10.79 9.71
C PRO A 93 11.87 -10.99 11.19
N HIS A 94 12.21 -12.21 11.63
CA HIS A 94 12.60 -12.48 13.02
C HIS A 94 13.87 -11.73 13.41
N LYS A 95 14.81 -11.50 12.48
CA LYS A 95 16.02 -10.72 12.76
C LYS A 95 15.69 -9.25 12.98
N ALA A 96 14.78 -8.67 12.19
CA ALA A 96 14.31 -7.31 12.40
C ALA A 96 13.57 -7.17 13.76
N MET A 97 12.83 -8.19 14.19
CA MET A 97 12.25 -8.22 15.53
C MET A 97 13.31 -8.27 16.64
N ARG A 98 14.38 -9.06 16.47
CA ARG A 98 15.49 -9.11 17.44
C ARG A 98 16.20 -7.77 17.57
N THR A 99 16.44 -7.07 16.46
CA THR A 99 17.11 -5.77 16.56
C THR A 99 16.27 -4.76 17.33
N ALA A 100 14.93 -4.87 17.33
CA ALA A 100 14.08 -4.00 18.14
C ALA A 100 14.34 -4.10 19.66
N GLN A 101 14.87 -5.23 20.14
CA GLN A 101 15.21 -5.47 21.55
C GLN A 101 16.54 -4.84 21.98
N PHE A 102 17.44 -4.53 21.05
CA PHE A 102 18.77 -3.97 21.33
C PHE A 102 18.85 -2.52 20.83
N ALA A 103 19.53 -1.63 21.56
CA ALA A 103 19.77 -0.26 21.13
C ALA A 103 21.23 -0.11 20.67
N PRO A 104 21.51 0.54 19.51
CA PRO A 104 20.58 1.09 18.52
C PRO A 104 20.07 0.03 17.50
N TYR A 105 18.75 -0.05 17.34
CA TYR A 105 18.01 -1.14 16.67
C TYR A 105 18.10 -1.16 15.13
N ALA A 106 18.51 -0.05 14.51
CA ALA A 106 18.58 0.09 13.06
C ALA A 106 20.02 -0.07 12.53
N GLU A 107 21.02 0.22 13.36
CA GLU A 107 22.43 0.32 12.93
C GLU A 107 23.13 -1.03 12.79
N SER A 108 22.47 -2.11 13.17
CA SER A 108 23.03 -3.45 13.03
C SER A 108 22.78 -3.99 11.62
N ASN A 109 23.85 -4.40 10.94
CA ASN A 109 23.78 -5.22 9.72
C ASN A 109 23.01 -6.54 9.92
N TYR A 110 22.64 -6.88 11.15
CA TYR A 110 21.84 -8.07 11.48
C TYR A 110 20.49 -8.11 10.75
N ALA A 111 19.86 -6.96 10.46
CA ALA A 111 18.59 -6.88 9.75
C ALA A 111 18.72 -6.37 8.30
N ILE A 112 19.92 -6.43 7.70
CA ILE A 112 20.16 -5.94 6.33
C ILE A 112 19.27 -6.62 5.29
N ASP A 113 18.92 -7.90 5.51
CA ASP A 113 18.03 -8.69 4.66
C ASP A 113 16.60 -8.10 4.55
N SER A 114 16.23 -7.17 5.43
CA SER A 114 14.93 -6.47 5.41
C SER A 114 14.70 -5.65 4.13
N ILE A 115 15.76 -5.29 3.39
CA ILE A 115 15.62 -4.58 2.10
C ILE A 115 14.76 -5.36 1.09
N PHE A 116 14.70 -6.68 1.21
CA PHE A 116 13.87 -7.54 0.37
C PHE A 116 12.39 -7.54 0.78
N CYS A 117 11.99 -6.85 1.85
CA CYS A 117 10.61 -6.82 2.32
C CYS A 117 9.67 -6.24 1.26
N SER A 118 8.60 -6.98 0.94
CA SER A 118 7.47 -6.50 0.12
C SER A 118 6.37 -5.85 0.96
N GLU A 119 6.55 -5.75 2.28
CA GLU A 119 5.64 -5.03 3.18
C GLU A 119 4.21 -5.61 3.20
N CYS A 120 4.08 -6.90 2.85
CA CYS A 120 2.80 -7.59 2.74
C CYS A 120 2.02 -7.78 4.04
N GLY A 121 2.64 -7.59 5.21
CA GLY A 121 1.95 -7.62 6.50
C GLY A 121 1.61 -8.99 7.07
N LEU A 122 1.79 -10.10 6.31
CA LEU A 122 1.45 -11.44 6.80
C LEU A 122 2.11 -11.76 8.15
N CYS A 123 3.35 -11.33 8.34
CA CYS A 123 4.08 -11.54 9.58
C CYS A 123 3.47 -10.83 10.81
N SER A 124 2.97 -9.60 10.66
CA SER A 124 2.34 -8.83 11.75
C SER A 124 0.85 -9.11 11.93
N LEU A 125 0.18 -9.54 10.87
CA LEU A 125 -1.27 -9.69 10.84
C LEU A 125 -1.71 -11.15 11.04
N PHE A 126 -0.81 -12.11 10.87
CA PHE A 126 -1.15 -13.53 10.98
C PHE A 126 -0.08 -14.37 11.67
N SER A 127 1.19 -14.25 11.25
CA SER A 127 2.22 -15.21 11.64
C SER A 127 2.71 -15.08 13.08
N CYS A 128 2.76 -13.86 13.64
CA CYS A 128 3.27 -13.68 15.00
C CYS A 128 2.25 -14.18 16.04
N PRO A 129 2.57 -15.20 16.84
CA PRO A 129 1.66 -15.69 17.88
C PRO A 129 1.41 -14.63 18.96
N GLU A 130 2.43 -13.83 19.26
CA GLU A 130 2.43 -12.74 20.25
C GLU A 130 1.84 -11.41 19.73
N ASP A 131 1.27 -11.41 18.53
CA ASP A 131 0.63 -10.24 17.90
C ASP A 131 1.54 -9.00 17.73
N LEU A 132 2.85 -9.22 17.64
CA LEU A 132 3.87 -8.19 17.49
C LEU A 132 3.95 -7.66 16.04
N PRO A 133 4.72 -6.58 15.77
CA PRO A 133 4.77 -5.94 14.46
C PRO A 133 6.06 -6.20 13.63
N PRO A 134 6.38 -7.45 13.19
CA PRO A 134 7.54 -7.73 12.34
C PRO A 134 7.58 -6.99 11.00
N ARG A 135 6.44 -6.75 10.34
CA ARG A 135 6.38 -5.95 9.10
C ARG A 135 6.97 -4.58 9.35
N GLU A 136 6.50 -3.92 10.39
CA GLU A 136 6.88 -2.55 10.75
C GLU A 136 8.37 -2.51 11.10
N MET A 137 8.88 -3.49 11.84
CA MET A 137 10.32 -3.58 12.13
C MET A 137 11.14 -3.80 10.85
N CYS A 138 10.66 -4.63 9.92
CA CYS A 138 11.27 -4.76 8.59
C CYS A 138 11.24 -3.45 7.80
N MET A 139 10.15 -2.67 7.86
CA MET A 139 10.03 -1.39 7.15
C MET A 139 11.04 -0.37 7.68
N ILE A 140 11.17 -0.29 9.01
CA ILE A 140 12.13 0.60 9.67
C ILE A 140 13.57 0.22 9.29
N ALA A 141 13.92 -1.06 9.40
CA ALA A 141 15.26 -1.55 9.04
C ALA A 141 15.54 -1.36 7.54
N LYS A 142 14.56 -1.66 6.67
CA LYS A 142 14.66 -1.44 5.22
C LYS A 142 14.93 0.01 4.89
N LYS A 143 14.17 0.94 5.48
CA LYS A 143 14.35 2.39 5.28
C LYS A 143 15.76 2.82 5.71
N PHE A 144 16.23 2.33 6.85
CA PHE A 144 17.58 2.63 7.34
C PHE A 144 18.67 2.12 6.40
N HIS A 145 18.64 0.85 6.01
CA HIS A 145 19.69 0.27 5.16
C HIS A 145 19.70 0.85 3.75
N LEU A 146 18.53 1.09 3.13
CA LEU A 146 18.44 1.79 1.84
C LEU A 146 18.95 3.23 1.95
N GLY A 147 18.65 3.93 3.06
CA GLY A 147 19.18 5.27 3.34
C GLY A 147 20.71 5.32 3.47
N ASN A 148 21.32 4.23 3.92
CA ASN A 148 22.78 4.05 4.01
C ASN A 148 23.39 3.44 2.73
N GLY A 149 22.64 3.40 1.62
CA GLY A 149 23.18 3.03 0.32
C GLY A 149 23.27 1.53 0.02
N VAL A 150 22.72 0.66 0.88
CA VAL A 150 22.61 -0.78 0.59
C VAL A 150 21.69 -0.99 -0.60
N LYS A 151 22.12 -1.80 -1.58
CA LYS A 151 21.38 -2.10 -2.80
C LYS A 151 21.06 -3.58 -2.89
N LEU A 152 19.96 -3.90 -3.57
CA LEU A 152 19.60 -5.29 -3.88
C LEU A 152 20.70 -6.00 -4.69
N ALA A 153 21.44 -5.26 -5.52
CA ALA A 153 22.54 -5.78 -6.33
C ALA A 153 23.76 -6.23 -5.51
N ASP A 154 23.87 -5.81 -4.25
CA ASP A 154 24.98 -6.20 -3.37
C ASP A 154 24.88 -7.68 -2.95
N PHE A 155 23.70 -8.28 -3.10
CA PHE A 155 23.43 -9.67 -2.74
C PHE A 155 23.57 -10.58 -3.96
N LYS A 156 24.50 -11.54 -3.87
CA LYS A 156 24.75 -12.54 -4.92
C LYS A 156 23.87 -13.77 -4.72
N GLY A 157 23.39 -14.34 -5.82
CA GLY A 157 22.62 -15.59 -5.84
C GLY A 157 21.20 -15.42 -6.37
N GLN A 158 20.69 -16.47 -7.02
CA GLN A 158 19.30 -16.52 -7.45
C GLN A 158 18.43 -17.10 -6.34
N PRO A 159 17.21 -16.57 -6.13
CA PRO A 159 16.32 -17.08 -5.11
C PRO A 159 15.84 -18.50 -5.50
N THR A 160 16.08 -19.46 -4.62
CA THR A 160 15.58 -20.84 -4.77
C THR A 160 14.30 -21.01 -3.97
N ILE A 161 13.23 -21.44 -4.62
CA ILE A 161 11.94 -21.67 -3.96
C ILE A 161 12.10 -22.74 -2.87
N HIS A 162 11.60 -22.43 -1.67
CA HIS A 162 11.66 -23.36 -0.54
C HIS A 162 10.81 -24.60 -0.83
N PRO A 163 11.31 -25.84 -0.62
CA PRO A 163 10.57 -27.07 -0.94
C PRO A 163 9.19 -27.15 -0.28
N MET A 164 9.09 -26.66 0.96
CA MET A 164 7.83 -26.63 1.73
C MET A 164 6.92 -25.43 1.41
N ARG A 165 7.17 -24.64 0.36
CA ARG A 165 6.37 -23.44 0.05
C ARG A 165 4.88 -23.76 -0.13
N SER A 166 4.52 -24.92 -0.69
CA SER A 166 3.13 -25.32 -0.89
C SER A 166 2.40 -25.57 0.42
N VAL A 167 3.03 -26.26 1.37
CA VAL A 167 2.43 -26.66 2.66
C VAL A 167 2.48 -25.56 3.72
N ARG A 168 3.29 -24.53 3.53
CA ARG A 168 3.43 -23.38 4.45
C ARG A 168 2.60 -22.16 4.06
N ARG A 169 1.75 -22.27 3.04
CA ARG A 169 0.84 -21.18 2.67
C ARG A 169 -0.22 -21.00 3.74
N VAL A 170 -0.54 -19.74 4.01
CA VAL A 170 -1.63 -19.39 4.91
C VAL A 170 -2.97 -19.57 4.18
N SER A 171 -3.92 -20.23 4.83
CA SER A 171 -5.30 -20.31 4.34
C SER A 171 -5.92 -18.92 4.35
N ILE A 172 -6.55 -18.54 3.24
CA ILE A 172 -7.24 -17.26 3.08
C ILE A 172 -8.37 -17.13 4.11
N GLU A 173 -9.14 -18.21 4.33
CA GLU A 173 -10.23 -18.24 5.32
C GLU A 173 -9.71 -17.94 6.74
N ARG A 174 -8.60 -18.59 7.14
CA ARG A 174 -7.97 -18.34 8.45
C ARG A 174 -7.45 -16.91 8.55
N LEU A 175 -6.92 -16.35 7.46
CA LEU A 175 -6.44 -14.98 7.41
C LEU A 175 -7.59 -13.98 7.58
N ILE A 176 -8.66 -14.12 6.82
CA ILE A 176 -9.86 -13.27 6.92
C ILE A 176 -10.42 -13.31 8.35
N LYS A 177 -10.50 -14.50 8.96
CA LYS A 177 -10.91 -14.66 10.37
C LYS A 177 -9.98 -13.92 11.33
N LYS A 178 -8.66 -14.08 11.20
CA LYS A 178 -7.67 -13.41 12.06
C LYS A 178 -7.72 -11.88 11.94
N LEU A 179 -8.07 -11.38 10.75
CA LEU A 179 -8.24 -9.95 10.49
C LEU A 179 -9.59 -9.39 10.97
N ALA A 180 -10.47 -10.21 11.53
CA ALA A 180 -11.85 -9.86 11.89
C ALA A 180 -12.70 -9.37 10.69
N LEU A 181 -12.46 -9.94 9.50
CA LEU A 181 -13.13 -9.52 8.26
C LEU A 181 -14.26 -10.46 7.79
N LEU A 182 -14.56 -11.52 8.54
CA LEU A 182 -15.59 -12.50 8.13
C LEU A 182 -16.97 -11.87 7.96
N ASP A 183 -17.33 -10.91 8.82
CA ASP A 183 -18.61 -10.21 8.75
C ASP A 183 -18.73 -9.31 7.51
N TYR A 184 -17.64 -9.13 6.76
CA TYR A 184 -17.58 -8.35 5.53
C TYR A 184 -17.35 -9.23 4.28
N ASP A 185 -17.15 -10.55 4.44
CA ASP A 185 -16.89 -11.49 3.34
C ASP A 185 -18.18 -11.94 2.66
N HIS A 186 -18.79 -10.99 1.93
CA HIS A 186 -20.03 -11.22 1.18
C HIS A 186 -19.77 -11.09 -0.32
N LYS A 187 -20.63 -11.73 -1.12
CA LYS A 187 -20.61 -11.52 -2.58
C LYS A 187 -20.88 -10.05 -2.89
N ALA A 188 -19.94 -9.40 -3.57
CA ALA A 188 -20.07 -8.05 -4.07
C ALA A 188 -20.19 -8.09 -5.62
N PRO A 189 -21.41 -8.30 -6.17
CA PRO A 189 -21.59 -8.30 -7.62
C PRO A 189 -21.30 -6.91 -8.20
N LEU A 190 -20.73 -6.88 -9.40
CA LEU A 190 -20.49 -5.64 -10.13
C LEU A 190 -21.82 -4.94 -10.40
N GLN A 191 -22.00 -3.75 -9.83
CA GLN A 191 -23.11 -2.87 -10.14
C GLN A 191 -22.64 -1.84 -11.16
N GLN A 192 -23.35 -1.76 -12.29
CA GLN A 192 -23.10 -0.73 -13.29
C GLN A 192 -23.61 0.60 -12.77
N VAL A 193 -22.71 1.56 -12.60
CA VAL A 193 -23.03 2.91 -12.14
C VAL A 193 -22.74 3.87 -13.27
N THR A 194 -23.76 4.60 -13.72
CA THR A 194 -23.60 5.69 -14.70
C THR A 194 -23.64 7.02 -13.95
N GLN A 195 -22.47 7.55 -13.64
CA GLN A 195 -22.33 8.88 -13.06
C GLN A 195 -21.72 9.83 -14.09
N ARG A 196 -22.37 10.97 -14.31
CA ARG A 196 -21.81 12.05 -15.12
C ARG A 196 -21.08 13.03 -14.18
N PHE A 197 -19.78 13.22 -14.44
CA PHE A 197 -18.96 14.18 -13.73
C PHE A 197 -18.80 15.46 -14.56
N GLU A 198 -19.06 16.59 -13.92
CA GLU A 198 -18.95 17.93 -14.52
C GLU A 198 -17.54 18.51 -14.38
N LYS A 199 -16.75 18.02 -13.42
CA LYS A 199 -15.36 18.42 -13.20
C LYS A 199 -14.53 17.20 -12.82
N VAL A 200 -13.32 17.09 -13.37
CA VAL A 200 -12.35 16.04 -13.02
C VAL A 200 -10.98 16.67 -12.76
N THR A 201 -10.29 16.15 -11.75
CA THR A 201 -8.91 16.49 -11.43
C THR A 201 -8.04 15.25 -11.62
N LEU A 202 -7.07 15.34 -12.53
CA LEU A 202 -6.20 14.25 -12.93
C LEU A 202 -4.76 14.55 -12.46
N PRO A 203 -4.28 13.89 -11.39
CA PRO A 203 -2.91 14.06 -10.91
C PRO A 203 -1.90 13.62 -11.96
N LEU A 204 -0.79 14.34 -12.07
CA LEU A 204 0.32 13.98 -12.96
C LEU A 204 1.09 12.75 -12.48
N LYS A 205 1.08 12.49 -11.17
CA LYS A 205 1.67 11.31 -10.53
C LYS A 205 0.56 10.37 -10.04
N MET A 206 0.16 9.42 -10.89
CA MET A 206 -0.86 8.40 -10.54
C MET A 206 -0.32 6.97 -10.44
N HIS A 207 0.99 6.79 -10.56
CA HIS A 207 1.64 5.47 -10.57
C HIS A 207 3.03 5.53 -9.93
N ILE A 208 3.68 4.38 -9.78
CA ILE A 208 4.99 4.28 -9.11
C ILE A 208 6.11 5.03 -9.86
N GLY A 209 6.08 5.04 -11.20
CA GLY A 209 7.02 5.74 -12.08
C GLY A 209 6.94 7.28 -12.07
N ALA A 210 7.73 7.99 -12.88
CA ALA A 210 7.84 9.47 -12.85
C ALA A 210 6.51 10.20 -13.14
N PRO A 211 6.26 11.43 -12.64
CA PRO A 211 5.09 12.20 -13.04
C PRO A 211 5.04 12.42 -14.57
N ALA A 212 3.83 12.41 -15.14
CA ALA A 212 3.63 12.77 -16.54
C ALA A 212 3.74 14.30 -16.74
N SER A 213 4.21 14.72 -17.90
CA SER A 213 4.31 16.13 -18.29
C SER A 213 3.08 16.54 -19.10
N PRO A 214 2.36 17.61 -18.72
CA PRO A 214 1.21 18.11 -19.49
C PRO A 214 1.60 18.44 -20.94
N VAL A 215 0.72 18.10 -21.89
CA VAL A 215 0.83 18.49 -23.31
C VAL A 215 -0.28 19.45 -23.74
N VAL A 216 -1.13 19.86 -22.79
CA VAL A 216 -2.21 20.84 -22.96
C VAL A 216 -1.99 22.03 -22.03
N LYS A 217 -2.68 23.13 -22.31
CA LYS A 217 -2.65 24.38 -21.53
C LYS A 217 -4.04 24.73 -21.00
N ALA A 218 -4.09 25.57 -19.98
CA ALA A 218 -5.36 26.12 -19.50
C ALA A 218 -6.07 26.89 -20.63
N GLY A 219 -7.35 26.63 -20.81
CA GLY A 219 -8.16 27.20 -21.90
C GLY A 219 -8.40 26.24 -23.06
N ASP A 220 -7.56 25.21 -23.24
CA ASP A 220 -7.69 24.25 -24.35
C ASP A 220 -8.99 23.45 -24.25
N ARG A 221 -9.58 23.12 -25.40
CA ARG A 221 -10.66 22.14 -25.51
C ARG A 221 -10.09 20.76 -25.74
N VAL A 222 -10.61 19.77 -25.02
CA VAL A 222 -10.17 18.38 -25.10
C VAL A 222 -11.36 17.45 -25.30
N SER A 223 -11.16 16.40 -26.09
CA SER A 223 -12.12 15.30 -26.24
C SER A 223 -11.80 14.17 -25.28
N ALA A 224 -12.82 13.45 -24.80
CA ALA A 224 -12.61 12.23 -24.01
C ALA A 224 -11.70 11.25 -24.77
N GLY A 225 -10.70 10.72 -24.07
CA GLY A 225 -9.66 9.85 -24.65
C GLY A 225 -8.48 10.59 -25.29
N GLN A 226 -8.51 11.92 -25.41
CA GLN A 226 -7.37 12.70 -25.92
C GLN A 226 -6.19 12.66 -24.95
N LEU A 227 -4.96 12.53 -25.47
CA LEU A 227 -3.72 12.61 -24.69
C LEU A 227 -3.57 14.03 -24.11
N ILE A 228 -3.41 14.13 -22.79
CA ILE A 228 -3.27 15.41 -22.06
C ILE A 228 -1.98 15.51 -21.25
N ALA A 229 -1.32 14.39 -20.96
CA ALA A 229 0.03 14.38 -20.40
C ALA A 229 0.83 13.17 -20.90
N ALA A 230 2.06 13.41 -21.32
CA ALA A 230 2.98 12.42 -21.85
C ALA A 230 4.06 12.05 -20.82
N MET A 231 4.65 10.86 -20.95
CA MET A 231 5.76 10.47 -20.10
C MET A 231 7.06 11.11 -20.57
N PRO A 232 7.94 11.59 -19.65
CA PRO A 232 9.30 11.97 -20.03
C PRO A 232 10.03 10.77 -20.64
N GLU A 233 10.87 11.03 -21.63
CA GLU A 233 11.57 9.99 -22.39
C GLU A 233 12.43 9.09 -21.48
N GLY A 234 12.37 7.78 -21.72
CA GLY A 234 13.11 6.77 -20.95
C GLY A 234 12.69 6.61 -19.48
N LYS A 235 11.63 7.29 -19.03
CA LYS A 235 11.11 7.13 -17.67
C LYS A 235 9.97 6.12 -17.64
N LEU A 236 9.99 5.23 -16.66
CA LEU A 236 8.87 4.35 -16.36
C LEU A 236 7.64 5.19 -15.95
N GLY A 237 6.48 4.88 -16.51
CA GLY A 237 5.19 5.43 -16.11
C GLY A 237 4.09 5.21 -17.14
N ALA A 238 2.99 5.97 -17.03
CA ALA A 238 1.83 5.85 -17.89
C ALA A 238 1.22 7.22 -18.21
N ALA A 239 1.08 7.49 -19.50
CA ALA A 239 0.44 8.70 -20.02
C ALA A 239 -0.98 8.91 -19.49
N LEU A 240 -1.44 10.17 -19.53
CA LEU A 240 -2.77 10.58 -19.10
C LEU A 240 -3.60 11.01 -20.30
N HIS A 241 -4.84 10.55 -20.30
CA HIS A 241 -5.85 10.91 -21.28
C HIS A 241 -7.03 11.59 -20.57
N ALA A 242 -7.71 12.49 -21.27
CA ALA A 242 -8.89 13.18 -20.75
C ALA A 242 -10.01 12.17 -20.45
N SER A 243 -10.49 12.13 -19.21
CA SER A 243 -11.59 11.24 -18.79
C SER A 243 -12.97 11.76 -19.21
N ILE A 244 -13.07 13.05 -19.54
CA ILE A 244 -14.28 13.70 -20.06
C ILE A 244 -13.91 14.66 -21.19
N SER A 245 -14.84 14.92 -22.10
CA SER A 245 -14.75 16.05 -23.03
C SER A 245 -15.08 17.35 -22.32
N GLY A 246 -14.41 18.44 -22.67
CA GLY A 246 -14.66 19.76 -22.09
C GLY A 246 -13.48 20.71 -22.27
N LYS A 247 -13.33 21.65 -21.33
CA LYS A 247 -12.27 22.64 -21.32
C LYS A 247 -11.30 22.42 -20.17
N VAL A 248 -10.01 22.57 -20.44
CA VAL A 248 -8.95 22.54 -19.43
C VAL A 248 -9.05 23.80 -18.59
N ALA A 249 -9.55 23.66 -17.37
CA ALA A 249 -9.72 24.79 -16.44
C ALA A 249 -8.39 25.26 -15.85
N SER A 250 -7.49 24.33 -15.53
CA SER A 250 -6.15 24.63 -15.01
C SER A 250 -5.16 23.51 -15.24
N VAL A 251 -3.89 23.87 -15.40
CA VAL A 251 -2.74 22.96 -15.42
C VAL A 251 -1.77 23.44 -14.36
N THR A 252 -1.40 22.57 -13.42
CA THR A 252 -0.40 22.84 -12.38
C THR A 252 0.70 21.77 -12.42
N ASP A 253 1.76 21.97 -11.63
CA ASP A 253 2.84 20.97 -11.47
C ASP A 253 2.35 19.64 -10.85
N GLN A 254 1.14 19.62 -10.30
CA GLN A 254 0.59 18.45 -9.61
C GLN A 254 -0.56 17.79 -10.38
N ALA A 255 -1.38 18.55 -11.12
CA ALA A 255 -2.60 18.03 -11.72
C ALA A 255 -3.10 18.86 -12.91
N ILE A 256 -3.96 18.22 -13.72
CA ILE A 256 -4.76 18.85 -14.76
C ILE A 256 -6.23 18.82 -14.33
N VAL A 257 -6.95 19.93 -14.49
CA VAL A 257 -8.39 20.02 -14.19
C VAL A 257 -9.16 20.24 -15.47
N ILE A 258 -10.16 19.41 -15.73
CA ILE A 258 -11.07 19.52 -16.89
C ILE A 258 -12.48 19.76 -16.36
N VAL A 259 -13.17 20.73 -16.95
CA VAL A 259 -14.59 21.02 -16.69
C VAL A 259 -15.36 20.74 -17.97
N ARG A 260 -16.49 20.04 -17.84
CA ARG A 260 -17.35 19.69 -18.97
C ARG A 260 -17.95 20.94 -19.59
N GLU A 261 -18.05 20.95 -20.92
CA GLU A 261 -18.82 21.93 -21.71
C GLU A 261 -19.95 21.22 -22.44
#